data_AF-A0A759K937-F1
#
_entry.id   AF-A0A759K937-F1
#
_cell.length_a   1.000
_cell.length_b   1.000
_cell.length_c   1.000
_cell.angle_alpha   90.00
_cell.angle_beta   90.00
_cell.angle_gamma   90.00
#
_symmetry.space_group_name_H-M   'P 1'
#
loop_
_entity.id
_entity.type
_entity.pdbx_description
1 polymer ?
#
loop_
_entity_poly.entity_id
_entity_poly.type
_entity_poly.pdbx_seq_one_letter_code
_entity_poly.pdbx_strand_id
1 'polypeptide(L)'
;MPEEKRKTPKLPDDAMARELEHRKLWRRAACRWRDVLVMTEEPCIAEWVVQRIAWCQQQTPQKRPGGLALSANDLRHIDKVARVLGCGPIARYWIE
;
A
#
# COMPACT_ATOMS: atom_id res chain seq x y z
N MET A 1 38.11 -11.13 -29.39
CA MET A 1 37.35 -10.31 -28.44
C MET A 1 36.89 -11.23 -27.32
N PRO A 2 37.33 -11.05 -26.07
CA PRO A 2 36.92 -11.94 -24.99
C PRO A 2 35.44 -11.68 -24.69
N GLU A 3 34.63 -12.75 -24.72
CA GLU A 3 33.22 -12.70 -24.36
C GLU A 3 33.12 -12.38 -22.87
N GLU A 4 32.79 -11.13 -22.55
CA GLU A 4 32.36 -10.76 -21.21
C GLU A 4 31.14 -11.61 -20.85
N LYS A 5 31.37 -12.60 -19.98
CA LYS A 5 30.33 -13.43 -19.38
C LYS A 5 29.27 -12.49 -18.81
N ARG A 6 28.10 -12.42 -19.47
CA ARG A 6 26.94 -11.66 -19.02
C ARG A 6 26.63 -12.10 -17.59
N LYS A 7 27.07 -11.32 -16.61
CA LYS A 7 26.71 -11.53 -15.20
C LYS A 7 25.22 -11.25 -15.13
N THR A 8 24.41 -12.28 -14.94
CA THR A 8 22.99 -12.09 -14.62
C THR A 8 22.91 -11.30 -13.32
N PRO A 9 22.31 -10.11 -13.31
CA PRO A 9 22.21 -9.34 -12.10
C PRO A 9 21.43 -10.11 -11.05
N LYS A 10 22.01 -10.18 -9.85
CA LYS A 10 21.36 -10.84 -8.72
C LYS A 10 20.19 -9.97 -8.29
N LEU A 11 18.99 -10.52 -8.34
CA LEU A 11 17.79 -9.81 -7.91
C LEU A 11 17.94 -9.34 -6.45
N PRO A 12 17.36 -8.18 -6.10
CA PRO A 12 17.47 -7.60 -4.78
C PRO A 12 16.67 -8.45 -3.79
N ASP A 13 17.37 -8.97 -2.79
CA ASP A 13 16.79 -9.80 -1.74
C ASP A 13 16.58 -8.97 -0.47
N ASP A 14 15.57 -8.10 -0.49
CA ASP A 14 15.16 -7.36 0.70
C ASP A 14 14.26 -8.24 1.58
N ALA A 15 14.86 -8.85 2.60
CA ALA A 15 14.19 -9.77 3.52
C ALA A 15 12.95 -9.15 4.17
N MET A 16 12.96 -7.84 4.45
CA MET A 16 11.81 -7.15 5.04
C MET A 16 10.66 -7.00 4.04
N ALA A 17 10.94 -6.66 2.78
CA ALA A 17 9.93 -6.59 1.73
C ALA A 17 9.25 -7.96 1.53
N ARG A 18 10.06 -9.03 1.51
CA ARG A 18 9.56 -10.42 1.37
C ARG A 18 8.71 -10.86 2.56
N GLU A 19 9.12 -10.52 3.78
CA GLU A 19 8.33 -10.81 4.98
C GLU A 19 6.99 -10.06 4.97
N LEU A 20 6.98 -8.80 4.52
CA LEU A 20 5.76 -8.01 4.38
C LEU A 20 4.83 -8.59 3.30
N GLU A 21 5.36 -9.08 2.18
CA GLU A 21 4.61 -9.81 1.15
C GLU A 21 4.01 -11.10 1.73
N HIS A 22 4.80 -11.89 2.44
CA HIS A 22 4.35 -13.15 3.06
C HIS A 22 3.20 -12.92 4.05
N ARG A 23 3.30 -11.84 4.85
CA ARG A 23 2.25 -11.41 5.78
C ARG A 23 1.06 -10.70 5.12
N LYS A 24 1.04 -10.59 3.78
CA LYS A 24 0.00 -9.91 3.00
C LYS A 24 -0.17 -8.43 3.36
N LEU A 25 0.87 -7.79 3.88
CA LEU A 25 0.90 -6.36 4.21
C LEU A 25 1.27 -5.54 2.96
N TRP A 26 0.46 -5.70 1.90
CA TRP A 26 0.79 -5.29 0.54
C TRP A 26 1.19 -3.83 0.38
N ARG A 27 0.48 -2.90 1.04
CA ARG A 27 0.82 -1.47 1.01
C ARG A 27 2.21 -1.20 1.61
N ARG A 28 2.53 -1.86 2.72
CA ARG A 28 3.82 -1.71 3.40
C ARG A 28 4.94 -2.35 2.58
N ALA A 29 4.68 -3.52 1.99
CA ALA A 29 5.60 -4.16 1.06
C ALA A 29 5.91 -3.24 -0.14
N ALA A 30 4.89 -2.65 -0.76
CA ALA A 30 5.06 -1.71 -1.87
C ALA A 30 5.88 -0.47 -1.47
N CYS A 31 5.68 0.09 -0.28
CA CYS A 31 6.52 1.19 0.22
C CYS A 31 7.97 0.74 0.40
N ARG A 32 8.22 -0.43 1.00
CA ARG A 32 9.58 -0.94 1.16
C ARG A 32 10.27 -1.16 -0.19
N TRP A 33 9.57 -1.69 -1.18
CA TRP A 33 10.11 -1.83 -2.53
C TRP A 33 10.42 -0.46 -3.19
N ARG A 34 9.70 0.62 -2.87
CA ARG A 34 10.09 1.97 -3.32
C ARG A 34 11.39 2.43 -2.68
N ASP A 35 11.61 2.16 -1.40
CA ASP A 35 12.89 2.47 -0.74
C ASP A 35 14.04 1.71 -1.42
N VAL A 36 13.84 0.42 -1.74
CA VAL A 36 14.82 -0.38 -2.50
C VAL A 36 15.07 0.21 -3.88
N LEU A 37 14.03 0.66 -4.58
CA LEU A 37 14.14 1.27 -5.91
C LEU A 37 15.03 2.52 -5.88
N VAL A 38 14.88 3.38 -4.87
CA VAL A 38 15.69 4.60 -4.72
C VAL A 38 17.18 4.27 -4.55
N MET A 39 17.50 3.15 -3.92
CA MET A 39 18.88 2.69 -3.69
C MET A 39 19.43 1.82 -4.84
N THR A 40 18.62 1.54 -5.86
CA THR A 40 19.01 0.65 -6.96
C THR A 40 19.60 1.45 -8.11
N GLU A 41 20.89 1.24 -8.40
CA GLU A 41 21.57 1.88 -9.53
C GLU A 41 21.40 1.10 -10.84
N GLU A 42 21.21 -0.23 -10.77
CA GLU A 42 21.16 -1.09 -11.95
C GLU A 42 19.77 -1.06 -12.62
N PRO A 43 19.66 -0.66 -13.91
CA PRO A 43 18.37 -0.51 -14.59
C PRO A 43 17.53 -1.79 -14.63
N CYS A 44 18.16 -2.94 -14.90
CA CYS A 44 17.46 -4.23 -14.95
C CYS A 44 16.85 -4.61 -13.60
N ILE A 45 17.54 -4.27 -12.50
CA ILE A 45 17.03 -4.50 -11.16
C ILE A 45 15.91 -3.50 -10.85
N ALA A 46 16.07 -2.24 -11.23
CA ALA A 46 15.07 -1.20 -11.01
C ALA A 46 13.73 -1.56 -11.70
N GLU A 47 13.78 -2.04 -12.94
CA GLU A 47 12.60 -2.52 -13.68
C GLU A 47 11.89 -3.65 -12.94
N TRP A 48 12.65 -4.64 -12.44
CA TRP A 48 12.08 -5.74 -11.66
C TRP A 48 11.41 -5.23 -10.37
N VAL A 49 12.03 -4.29 -9.66
CA VAL A 49 11.46 -3.69 -8.45
C VAL A 49 10.17 -2.93 -8.78
N VAL A 50 10.13 -2.18 -9.89
CA VAL A 50 8.91 -1.48 -10.36
C VAL A 50 7.78 -2.46 -10.64
N GLN A 51 8.05 -3.57 -11.34
CA GLN A 51 7.07 -4.62 -11.57
C GLN A 51 6.57 -5.22 -10.24
N ARG A 52 7.45 -5.40 -9.26
CA ARG A 52 7.09 -5.92 -7.93
C ARG A 52 6.21 -4.96 -7.14
N ILE A 53 6.48 -3.65 -7.23
CA ILE A 53 5.64 -2.61 -6.64
C ILE A 53 4.24 -2.67 -7.24
N ALA A 54 4.14 -2.72 -8.58
CA ALA A 54 2.86 -2.81 -9.28
C ALA A 54 2.06 -4.05 -8.86
N TRP A 55 2.74 -5.20 -8.76
CA TRP A 55 2.12 -6.44 -8.28
C TRP A 55 1.57 -6.31 -6.85
N CYS A 56 2.35 -5.75 -5.91
CA CYS A 56 1.88 -5.50 -4.55
C CYS A 56 0.67 -4.55 -4.51
N GLN A 57 0.63 -3.54 -5.38
CA GLN A 57 -0.50 -2.62 -5.48
C GLN A 57 -1.76 -3.33 -5.99
N GLN A 58 -1.65 -4.25 -6.95
CA GLN A 58 -2.78 -5.06 -7.43
C GLN A 58 -3.35 -5.97 -6.35
N GLN A 59 -2.50 -6.49 -5.44
CA GLN A 59 -2.94 -7.29 -4.29
C GLN A 59 -3.61 -6.46 -3.20
N THR A 60 -3.43 -5.14 -3.20
CA THR A 60 -4.03 -4.27 -2.21
C THR A 60 -5.53 -4.18 -2.46
N PRO A 61 -6.40 -4.53 -1.48
CA PRO A 61 -7.83 -4.37 -1.63
C PRO A 61 -8.14 -2.93 -2.04
N GLN A 62 -8.85 -2.77 -3.16
CA GLN A 62 -9.35 -1.46 -3.56
C GLN A 62 -10.28 -0.98 -2.45
N LYS A 63 -9.91 0.11 -1.77
CA LYS A 63 -10.89 0.82 -0.95
C LYS A 63 -11.99 1.24 -1.92
N ARG A 64 -13.23 0.84 -1.66
CA ARG A 64 -14.36 1.42 -2.39
C ARG A 64 -14.24 2.94 -2.27
N PRO A 65 -14.13 3.68 -3.39
CA PRO A 65 -14.12 5.13 -3.33
C PRO A 65 -15.44 5.57 -2.68
N GLY A 66 -15.36 6.22 -1.51
CA GLY A 66 -16.52 6.69 -0.76
C GLY A 66 -16.67 6.13 0.67
N GLY A 67 -16.08 4.97 0.98
CA GLY A 67 -16.23 4.37 2.31
C GLY A 67 -15.27 4.98 3.33
N LEU A 68 -15.69 6.00 4.07
CA LEU A 68 -15.04 6.33 5.33
C LEU A 68 -15.32 5.15 6.28
N ALA A 69 -14.29 4.36 6.59
CA ALA A 69 -14.40 3.24 7.52
C ALA A 69 -14.50 3.80 8.95
N LEU A 70 -15.66 4.35 9.28
CA LEU A 70 -15.99 4.83 10.61
C LEU A 70 -16.27 3.63 11.52
N SER A 71 -15.63 3.60 12.68
CA SER A 71 -16.01 2.66 13.72
C SER A 71 -17.38 3.03 14.30
N ALA A 72 -18.01 2.09 14.99
CA ALA A 72 -19.23 2.38 15.75
C ALA A 72 -19.03 3.47 16.83
N ASN A 73 -17.80 3.74 17.25
CA ASN A 73 -17.51 4.82 18.19
C ASN A 73 -17.45 6.18 17.48
N ASP A 74 -16.87 6.21 16.28
CA ASP A 74 -16.79 7.43 15.47
C ASP A 74 -18.19 7.90 15.06
N LEU A 75 -19.07 6.97 14.66
CA LEU A 75 -20.47 7.26 14.34
C LEU A 75 -21.22 7.86 15.54
N ARG A 76 -21.04 7.29 16.74
CA ARG A 76 -21.63 7.81 17.99
C ARG A 76 -21.11 9.20 18.34
N HIS A 77 -19.83 9.45 18.12
CA HIS A 77 -19.23 10.75 18.34
C HIS A 77 -19.82 11.81 17.38
N ILE A 78 -19.90 11.48 16.09
CA ILE A 78 -20.48 12.36 15.07
C ILE A 78 -21.93 12.72 15.41
N ASP A 79 -22.76 11.74 15.77
CA ASP A 79 -24.15 12.00 16.16
C ASP A 79 -24.26 12.83 17.44
N LYS A 80 -23.36 12.63 18.41
CA LYS A 80 -23.31 13.45 19.63
C LYS A 80 -23.03 14.91 19.29
N VAL A 81 -22.03 15.17 18.43
CA VAL A 81 -21.67 16.53 18.01
C VAL A 81 -22.79 17.17 17.19
N ALA A 82 -23.39 16.43 16.25
CA ALA A 82 -24.47 16.94 15.41
C ALA A 82 -25.71 17.34 16.24
N ARG A 83 -26.02 16.63 17.33
CA ARG A 83 -27.09 17.03 18.27
C ARG A 83 -26.78 18.34 18.98
N VAL A 84 -25.53 18.56 19.40
CA VAL A 84 -25.11 19.83 20.03
C VAL A 84 -25.27 21.01 19.07
N LEU A 85 -25.03 20.77 17.78
CA LEU A 85 -25.16 21.78 16.72
C LEU A 85 -26.61 21.96 16.22
N GLY A 86 -27.58 21.20 16.74
CA GLY A 86 -28.98 21.26 16.31
C GLY A 86 -29.26 20.57 14.97
N CYS A 87 -28.31 19.83 14.41
CA CYS A 87 -28.41 19.18 13.10
C CYS A 87 -29.04 17.77 13.15
N GLY A 88 -29.45 17.28 14.34
CA GLY A 88 -29.99 15.93 14.54
C GLY A 88 -28.96 14.81 14.31
N PRO A 89 -29.34 13.52 14.39
CA PRO A 89 -28.43 12.43 14.05
C PRO A 89 -28.23 12.34 12.54
N ILE A 90 -26.99 12.55 12.09
CA ILE A 90 -26.62 12.61 10.68
C ILE A 90 -25.88 11.36 10.21
N ALA A 91 -25.32 10.56 11.13
CA ALA A 91 -24.50 9.41 10.78
C ALA A 91 -25.25 8.37 9.94
N ARG A 92 -26.58 8.27 10.11
CA ARG A 92 -27.45 7.38 9.30
C ARG A 92 -27.52 7.73 7.81
N TYR A 93 -27.16 8.95 7.42
CA TYR A 93 -27.19 9.42 6.03
C TYR A 93 -25.82 9.34 5.33
N TRP A 94 -24.79 8.89 6.06
CA TRP A 94 -23.39 8.89 5.59
C TRP A 94 -22.85 7.48 5.31
N ILE A 95 -23.68 6.45 5.48
CA ILE A 95 -23.34 5.04 5.21
C ILE A 95 -24.11 4.61 3.97
N GLU A 96 -23.43 4.57 2.82
CA GLU A 96 -23.84 3.84 1.60
C GLU A 96 -22.89 2.66 1.35
#